data_AF-A0A522JA09-F1
#
_entry.id   AF-A0A522JA09-F1
#
_cell.length_a   1.000
_cell.length_b   1.000
_cell.length_c   1.000
_cell.angle_alpha   90.00
_cell.angle_beta   90.00
_cell.angle_gamma   90.00
#
_symmetry.space_group_name_H-M   'P 1'
#
loop_
_entity.id
_entity.type
_entity.pdbx_description
1 polymer ?
#
loop_
_entity_poly.entity_id
_entity_poly.type
_entity_poly.pdbx_seq_one_letter_code
_entity_poly.pdbx_strand_id
1 'polypeptide(L)'
;MGGQGVMADPRLPDPLGATTPMDRDQRGTGTDCATDITVNGTAIKIGGQNITGSDGKVDCTSNYLPALQAYQQSLPAPKPADVDGFANNHPVVAANLTPNPNASAANGQAVFAKDCASCHSGAAFTDANTGLHPMEASAAPDQTYLERSASKMWRTSPLPGLWMHPPYFHDGSAATLAAVVTAYNTKLNLNLSAQDQADLVEYLKSL
;
A
#
# COMPACT_ATOMS: atom_id res chain seq x y z
N MET A 1 -24.04 -2.16 -4.93
CA MET A 1 -23.52 -1.61 -3.65
C MET A 1 -22.95 -0.25 -4.00
N GLY A 2 -23.63 0.81 -3.55
CA GLY A 2 -23.40 2.18 -4.03
C GLY A 2 -22.01 2.67 -3.65
N GLY A 3 -21.24 3.07 -4.66
CA GLY A 3 -20.09 3.92 -4.47
C GLY A 3 -20.57 5.20 -3.81
N GLN A 4 -20.28 5.36 -2.53
CA GLN A 4 -20.41 6.66 -1.90
C GLN A 4 -19.43 7.56 -2.63
N GLY A 5 -19.99 8.41 -3.51
CA GLY A 5 -19.28 9.52 -4.11
C GLY A 5 -18.50 10.21 -3.01
N VAL A 6 -17.22 10.44 -3.26
CA VAL A 6 -16.37 11.27 -2.42
C VAL A 6 -17.12 12.57 -2.17
N MET A 7 -17.57 12.75 -0.93
CA MET A 7 -18.25 13.95 -0.46
C MET A 7 -17.44 15.16 -0.91
N ALA A 8 -18.10 16.18 -1.44
CA ALA A 8 -17.40 17.38 -1.86
C ALA A 8 -16.62 17.97 -0.68
N ASP A 9 -15.29 18.02 -0.77
CA ASP A 9 -14.50 18.93 0.06
C ASP A 9 -14.57 20.30 -0.62
N PRO A 10 -15.31 21.28 -0.08
CA PRO A 10 -15.44 22.60 -0.68
C PRO A 10 -14.14 23.43 -0.65
N ARG A 11 -13.05 22.89 -0.07
CA ARG A 11 -11.75 23.57 0.06
C ARG A 11 -10.73 23.14 -1.00
N LEU A 12 -11.03 22.13 -1.82
CA LEU A 12 -10.15 21.71 -2.91
C LEU A 12 -10.74 22.13 -4.26
N PRO A 13 -10.03 22.93 -5.08
CA PRO A 13 -10.46 23.20 -6.44
C PRO A 13 -10.54 21.88 -7.21
N ASP A 14 -11.54 21.75 -8.10
CA ASP A 14 -11.67 20.59 -8.97
C ASP A 14 -10.36 20.40 -9.75
N PRO A 15 -9.63 19.29 -9.56
CA PRO A 15 -8.36 19.06 -10.25
C PRO A 15 -8.55 18.93 -11.78
N LEU A 16 -9.79 18.74 -12.23
CA LEU A 16 -10.17 18.65 -13.63
C LEU A 16 -11.04 19.88 -13.95
N GLY A 17 -10.45 20.90 -14.56
CA GLY A 17 -11.15 22.18 -14.81
C GLY A 17 -12.46 22.02 -15.60
N ALA A 18 -13.31 23.06 -15.63
CA ALA A 18 -14.68 23.06 -16.18
C ALA A 18 -14.86 22.64 -17.67
N THR A 19 -13.80 22.23 -18.36
CA THR A 19 -13.80 21.77 -19.76
C THR A 19 -13.50 20.28 -19.92
N THR A 20 -13.21 19.54 -18.83
CA THR A 20 -13.03 18.08 -18.89
C THR A 20 -14.38 17.36 -18.85
N PRO A 21 -14.68 16.45 -19.80
CA PRO A 21 -15.97 15.74 -19.87
C PRO A 21 -16.27 14.81 -18.69
N MET A 22 -15.25 14.39 -17.96
CA MET A 22 -15.41 13.58 -16.74
C MET A 22 -15.64 14.52 -15.56
N ASP A 23 -16.81 14.42 -14.93
CA ASP A 23 -17.04 15.06 -13.64
C ASP A 23 -16.17 14.40 -12.54
N ARG A 24 -16.09 15.03 -11.36
CA ARG A 24 -15.39 14.45 -10.18
C ARG A 24 -15.94 13.07 -9.78
N ASP A 25 -17.16 12.73 -10.21
CA ASP A 25 -17.75 11.42 -9.99
C ASP A 25 -17.27 10.38 -11.03
N GLN A 26 -16.39 10.77 -11.96
CA GLN A 26 -15.91 9.96 -13.08
C GLN A 26 -17.05 9.37 -13.94
N ARG A 27 -18.19 10.06 -13.99
CA ARG A 27 -19.36 9.69 -14.79
C ARG A 27 -19.55 10.66 -15.95
N GLY A 28 -20.04 10.13 -17.07
CA GLY A 28 -20.24 10.88 -18.30
C GLY A 28 -21.60 10.60 -18.94
N THR A 29 -21.74 11.02 -20.19
CA THR A 29 -22.88 10.76 -21.07
C THR A 29 -22.80 9.39 -21.75
N GLY A 30 -21.68 8.67 -21.61
CA GLY A 30 -21.43 7.39 -22.28
C GLY A 30 -20.71 7.55 -23.62
N THR A 31 -20.93 8.66 -24.31
CA THR A 31 -20.21 9.02 -25.57
C THR A 31 -18.83 9.64 -25.32
N ASP A 32 -18.64 10.15 -24.11
CA ASP A 32 -17.39 10.70 -23.55
C ASP A 32 -16.55 9.64 -22.84
N CYS A 33 -17.09 8.45 -22.56
CA CYS A 33 -16.31 7.34 -22.07
C CYS A 33 -15.31 6.94 -23.17
N ALA A 34 -14.01 6.97 -22.84
CA ALA A 34 -12.99 6.51 -23.77
C ALA A 34 -13.28 5.05 -24.18
N THR A 35 -13.14 4.78 -25.47
CA THR A 35 -12.95 3.43 -26.00
C THR A 35 -11.45 3.07 -25.89
N ASP A 36 -11.07 1.84 -26.23
CA ASP A 36 -9.68 1.31 -26.19
C ASP A 36 -8.56 2.35 -26.04
N ILE A 37 -7.80 2.29 -24.95
CA ILE A 37 -6.73 3.27 -24.69
C ILE A 37 -5.57 3.00 -25.65
N THR A 38 -5.08 4.02 -26.35
CA THR A 38 -3.82 3.91 -27.08
C THR A 38 -2.68 4.53 -26.28
N VAL A 39 -1.71 3.71 -25.88
CA VAL A 39 -0.47 4.16 -25.20
C VAL A 39 0.72 3.87 -26.11
N ASN A 40 1.44 4.91 -26.55
CA ASN A 40 2.60 4.77 -27.47
C ASN A 40 2.31 3.90 -28.71
N GLY A 41 1.13 4.03 -29.30
CA GLY A 41 0.69 3.25 -30.47
C GLY A 41 0.19 1.84 -30.16
N THR A 42 0.21 1.40 -28.90
CA THR A 42 -0.38 0.13 -28.46
C THR A 42 -1.82 0.33 -28.03
N ALA A 43 -2.76 -0.34 -28.69
CA ALA A 43 -4.16 -0.34 -28.31
C ALA A 43 -4.42 -1.33 -27.16
N ILE A 44 -4.80 -0.82 -25.99
CA ILE A 44 -5.26 -1.57 -24.82
C ILE A 44 -6.76 -1.72 -24.95
N LYS A 45 -7.21 -2.96 -25.18
CA LYS A 45 -8.64 -3.26 -25.29
C LYS A 45 -9.31 -3.18 -23.93
N ILE A 46 -10.32 -2.34 -23.81
CA ILE A 46 -11.10 -2.20 -22.58
C ILE A 46 -12.35 -3.06 -22.75
N GLY A 47 -12.29 -4.29 -22.26
CA GLY A 47 -13.41 -5.22 -22.33
C GLY A 47 -14.49 -4.83 -21.33
N GLY A 48 -15.58 -4.22 -21.80
CA GLY A 48 -16.73 -3.93 -20.94
C GLY A 48 -17.80 -3.07 -21.61
N GLN A 49 -19.03 -3.20 -21.15
CA GLN A 49 -20.13 -2.29 -21.47
C GLN A 49 -20.18 -1.23 -20.36
N ASN A 50 -20.30 0.05 -20.71
CA ASN A 50 -20.40 1.10 -19.68
C ASN A 50 -21.66 0.89 -18.83
N ILE A 51 -21.55 1.08 -17.52
CA ILE A 51 -22.69 0.86 -16.60
C ILE A 51 -23.54 2.14 -16.59
N THR A 52 -24.79 2.06 -17.02
CA THR A 52 -25.70 3.22 -16.98
C THR A 52 -26.40 3.27 -15.63
N GLY A 53 -26.24 4.39 -14.92
CA GLY A 53 -26.92 4.69 -13.67
C GLY A 53 -28.40 5.00 -13.86
N SER A 54 -29.18 4.91 -12.78
CA SER A 54 -30.61 5.26 -12.78
C SER A 54 -30.88 6.76 -13.01
N ASP A 55 -29.85 7.60 -12.93
CA ASP A 55 -29.85 9.03 -13.24
C ASP A 55 -29.56 9.32 -14.73
N GLY A 56 -29.39 8.29 -15.56
CA GLY A 56 -29.06 8.41 -16.98
C GLY A 56 -27.58 8.74 -17.25
N LYS A 57 -26.76 8.91 -16.20
CA LYS A 57 -25.31 9.04 -16.33
C LYS A 57 -24.67 7.68 -16.52
N VAL A 58 -23.48 7.65 -17.13
CA VAL A 58 -22.75 6.44 -17.44
C VAL A 58 -21.44 6.40 -16.65
N ASP A 59 -21.19 5.29 -15.97
CA ASP A 59 -19.90 4.99 -15.33
C ASP A 59 -18.87 4.64 -16.40
N CYS A 60 -17.95 5.58 -16.62
CA CYS A 60 -16.88 5.44 -17.58
C CYS A 60 -15.64 4.75 -16.98
N THR A 61 -15.56 4.48 -15.67
CA THR A 61 -14.32 4.03 -15.03
C THR A 61 -14.33 2.54 -14.70
N SER A 62 -15.48 1.98 -14.35
CA SER A 62 -15.57 0.57 -13.91
C SER A 62 -15.00 -0.44 -14.90
N ASN A 63 -15.10 -0.17 -16.20
CA ASN A 63 -14.56 -1.06 -17.24
C ASN A 63 -13.03 -1.13 -17.27
N TYR A 64 -12.34 -0.13 -16.73
CA TYR A 64 -10.89 -0.10 -16.64
C TYR A 64 -10.35 -0.84 -15.42
N LEU A 65 -11.16 -0.96 -14.36
CA LEU A 65 -10.71 -1.46 -13.06
C LEU A 65 -10.17 -2.89 -13.12
N PRO A 66 -10.78 -3.87 -13.84
CA PRO A 66 -10.22 -5.21 -13.93
C PRO A 66 -8.84 -5.25 -14.59
N ALA A 67 -8.63 -4.47 -15.66
CA ALA A 67 -7.36 -4.41 -16.37
C ALA A 67 -6.27 -3.71 -15.53
N LEU A 68 -6.62 -2.61 -14.84
CA LEU A 68 -5.72 -1.92 -13.92
C LEU A 68 -5.34 -2.79 -12.73
N GLN A 69 -6.32 -3.49 -12.14
CA GLN A 69 -6.07 -4.46 -11.07
C GLN A 69 -5.13 -5.56 -11.54
N ALA A 70 -5.39 -6.16 -12.70
CA ALA A 70 -4.54 -7.22 -13.26
C ALA A 70 -3.11 -6.71 -13.52
N TYR A 71 -2.96 -5.50 -14.06
CA TYR A 71 -1.65 -4.87 -14.25
C TYR A 71 -0.94 -4.67 -12.90
N GLN A 72 -1.60 -4.04 -11.92
CA GLN A 72 -1.03 -3.81 -10.58
C GLN A 72 -0.62 -5.11 -9.90
N GLN A 73 -1.43 -6.18 -10.01
CA GLN A 73 -1.13 -7.49 -9.45
C GLN A 73 -0.03 -8.25 -10.21
N SER A 74 0.25 -7.88 -11.46
CA SER A 74 1.33 -8.46 -12.25
C SER A 74 2.70 -7.89 -11.92
N LEU A 75 2.76 -6.74 -11.24
CA LEU A 75 4.02 -6.10 -10.87
C LEU A 75 4.63 -6.82 -9.66
N PRO A 76 5.78 -7.49 -9.80
CA PRO A 76 6.48 -8.06 -8.66
C PRO A 76 7.05 -6.94 -7.78
N ALA A 77 7.09 -7.18 -6.47
CA ALA A 77 7.84 -6.31 -5.57
C ALA A 77 9.35 -6.39 -5.93
N PRO A 78 10.05 -5.24 -6.00
CA PRO A 78 11.46 -5.22 -6.34
C PRO A 78 12.30 -5.79 -5.20
N LYS A 79 13.28 -6.63 -5.52
CA LYS A 79 14.25 -7.13 -4.56
C LYS A 79 15.40 -6.14 -4.40
N PRO A 80 16.14 -6.16 -3.29
CA PRO A 80 17.36 -5.34 -3.12
C PRO A 80 18.34 -5.46 -4.29
N ALA A 81 18.49 -6.66 -4.86
CA ALA A 81 19.36 -6.92 -6.01
C ALA A 81 18.85 -6.33 -7.33
N ASP A 82 17.56 -6.00 -7.43
CA ASP A 82 16.94 -5.54 -8.69
C ASP A 82 17.14 -4.03 -8.94
N VAL A 83 17.68 -3.28 -7.96
CA VAL A 83 17.74 -1.81 -8.02
C VAL A 83 19.13 -1.20 -7.88
N ASP A 84 20.12 -1.84 -8.50
CA ASP A 84 21.48 -1.30 -8.59
C ASP A 84 21.46 0.17 -9.05
N GLY A 85 21.96 1.07 -8.20
CA GLY A 85 22.03 2.52 -8.44
C GLY A 85 20.85 3.36 -7.95
N PHE A 86 19.71 2.78 -7.54
CA PHE A 86 18.57 3.55 -6.99
C PHE A 86 18.92 4.22 -5.64
N ALA A 87 19.73 3.55 -4.82
CA ALA A 87 20.22 4.07 -3.55
C ALA A 87 20.98 5.40 -3.69
N ASN A 88 21.67 5.62 -4.81
CA ASN A 88 22.52 6.79 -5.00
C ASN A 88 21.73 8.11 -4.98
N ASN A 89 20.42 8.07 -5.26
CA ASN A 89 19.53 9.23 -5.25
C ASN A 89 18.52 9.22 -4.09
N HIS A 90 18.56 8.22 -3.20
CA HIS A 90 17.62 8.12 -2.08
C HIS A 90 18.31 7.63 -0.79
N PRO A 91 18.87 8.54 0.03
CA PRO A 91 19.78 8.20 1.14
C PRO A 91 19.15 7.30 2.21
N VAL A 92 17.84 7.41 2.45
CA VAL A 92 17.14 6.54 3.41
C VAL A 92 17.02 5.11 2.88
N VAL A 93 16.85 4.95 1.57
CA VAL A 93 16.82 3.63 0.94
C VAL A 93 18.22 3.05 0.89
N ALA A 94 19.24 3.88 0.64
CA ALA A 94 20.64 3.48 0.76
C ALA A 94 21.01 2.98 2.17
N ALA A 95 20.48 3.63 3.22
CA ALA A 95 20.66 3.18 4.60
C ALA A 95 20.01 1.81 4.86
N ASN A 96 18.86 1.52 4.25
CA ASN A 96 18.25 0.19 4.35
C ASN A 96 19.02 -0.87 3.56
N LEU A 97 19.67 -0.49 2.45
CA LEU A 97 20.52 -1.38 1.65
C LEU A 97 21.90 -1.64 2.24
N THR A 98 22.32 -0.90 3.27
CA THR A 98 23.57 -1.16 3.99
C THR A 98 23.32 -2.23 5.06
N PRO A 99 23.88 -3.45 4.92
CA PRO A 99 23.66 -4.51 5.90
C PRO A 99 24.37 -4.19 7.21
N ASN A 100 23.73 -4.51 8.35
CA ASN A 100 24.42 -4.53 9.63
C ASN A 100 25.24 -5.83 9.76
N PRO A 101 26.59 -5.76 9.79
CA PRO A 101 27.43 -6.97 9.81
C PRO A 101 27.31 -7.78 11.11
N ASN A 102 26.74 -7.20 12.16
CA ASN A 102 26.53 -7.86 13.44
C ASN A 102 25.12 -8.45 13.57
N ALA A 103 24.31 -8.43 12.51
CA ALA A 103 22.94 -8.93 12.53
C ALA A 103 22.72 -10.01 11.47
N SER A 104 21.79 -10.92 11.75
CA SER A 104 21.49 -12.09 10.92
C SER A 104 20.04 -12.09 10.50
N ALA A 105 19.78 -11.94 9.20
CA ALA A 105 18.43 -12.07 8.63
C ALA A 105 17.81 -13.45 8.90
N ALA A 106 18.63 -14.51 8.99
CA ALA A 106 18.14 -15.85 9.32
C ALA A 106 17.63 -15.94 10.77
N ASN A 107 18.31 -15.29 11.72
CA ASN A 107 17.82 -15.19 13.10
C ASN A 107 16.55 -14.33 13.16
N GLY A 108 16.55 -13.21 12.42
CA GLY A 108 15.42 -12.31 12.32
C GLY A 108 14.18 -12.97 11.75
N GLN A 109 14.34 -13.89 10.80
CA GLN A 109 13.26 -14.72 10.28
C GLN A 109 12.60 -15.56 11.37
N ALA A 110 13.38 -16.12 12.30
CA ALA A 110 12.84 -16.90 13.42
C ALA A 110 12.04 -16.01 14.39
N VAL A 111 12.54 -14.81 14.70
CA VAL A 111 11.81 -13.80 15.49
C VAL A 111 10.51 -13.41 14.78
N PHE A 112 10.58 -13.12 13.48
CA PHE A 112 9.43 -12.74 12.67
C PHE A 112 8.35 -13.83 12.65
N ALA A 113 8.76 -15.08 12.40
CA ALA A 113 7.85 -16.22 12.33
C ALA A 113 7.09 -16.42 13.65
N LYS A 114 7.74 -16.14 14.78
CA LYS A 114 7.15 -16.27 16.12
C LYS A 114 6.23 -15.10 16.46
N ASP A 115 6.68 -13.87 16.26
CA ASP A 115 6.08 -12.69 16.89
C ASP A 115 5.37 -11.74 15.89
N CYS A 116 5.51 -11.93 14.57
CA CYS A 116 4.97 -11.03 13.53
C CYS A 116 4.07 -11.72 12.50
N ALA A 117 4.29 -13.01 12.26
CA ALA A 117 3.64 -13.76 11.18
C ALA A 117 2.14 -14.04 11.40
N SER A 118 1.58 -13.71 12.57
CA SER A 118 0.13 -13.85 12.81
C SER A 118 -0.70 -12.94 11.91
N CYS A 119 -0.18 -11.76 11.56
CA CYS A 119 -0.83 -10.80 10.66
C CYS A 119 -0.06 -10.71 9.32
N HIS A 120 1.27 -10.74 9.36
CA HIS A 120 2.11 -10.69 8.17
C HIS A 120 2.42 -12.09 7.63
N SER A 121 1.38 -12.81 7.21
CA SER A 121 1.44 -14.22 6.82
C SER A 121 1.45 -14.44 5.30
N GLY A 122 1.76 -15.68 4.89
CA GLY A 122 1.68 -16.12 3.50
C GLY A 122 2.73 -15.48 2.58
N ALA A 123 2.60 -15.74 1.28
CA ALA A 123 3.59 -15.32 0.29
C ALA A 123 3.70 -13.79 0.12
N ALA A 124 2.62 -13.06 0.40
CA ALA A 124 2.58 -11.60 0.32
C ALA A 124 2.86 -10.91 1.67
N PHE A 125 3.14 -11.69 2.74
CA PHE A 125 3.34 -11.18 4.11
C PHE A 125 2.19 -10.27 4.59
N THR A 126 0.97 -10.69 4.31
CA THR A 126 -0.25 -9.99 4.73
C THR A 126 -1.44 -10.94 4.76
N ASP A 127 -2.29 -10.77 5.76
CA ASP A 127 -3.59 -11.42 5.88
C ASP A 127 -4.75 -10.52 5.43
N ALA A 128 -4.50 -9.38 4.76
CA ALA A 128 -5.51 -8.37 4.44
C ALA A 128 -6.70 -8.86 3.58
N ASN A 129 -6.55 -10.01 2.91
CA ASN A 129 -7.62 -10.65 2.15
C ASN A 129 -8.50 -11.58 2.99
N THR A 130 -8.04 -11.95 4.18
CA THR A 130 -8.70 -12.92 5.08
C THR A 130 -9.08 -12.32 6.43
N GLY A 131 -8.45 -11.21 6.84
CA GLY A 131 -8.63 -10.59 8.15
C GLY A 131 -8.53 -9.07 8.11
N LEU A 132 -9.23 -8.43 9.06
CA LEU A 132 -9.08 -7.02 9.41
C LEU A 132 -8.78 -6.93 10.90
N HIS A 133 -7.99 -5.94 11.29
CA HIS A 133 -7.46 -5.81 12.65
C HIS A 133 -8.04 -4.60 13.39
N PRO A 134 -8.29 -4.71 14.71
CA PRO A 134 -8.87 -3.62 15.50
C PRO A 134 -7.90 -2.45 15.65
N MET A 135 -8.41 -1.29 16.08
CA MET A 135 -7.63 -0.06 16.25
C MET A 135 -6.32 -0.31 16.99
N GLU A 136 -6.37 -1.04 18.10
CA GLU A 136 -5.23 -1.29 18.98
C GLU A 136 -4.13 -2.14 18.35
N ALA A 137 -4.35 -2.76 17.18
CA ALA A 137 -3.36 -3.58 16.51
C ALA A 137 -2.20 -2.76 15.92
N SER A 138 -2.44 -1.49 15.56
CA SER A 138 -1.39 -0.61 15.06
C SER A 138 -0.54 -0.05 16.21
N ALA A 139 0.78 -0.04 16.05
CA ALA A 139 1.70 0.64 16.96
C ALA A 139 1.91 2.14 16.64
N ALA A 140 1.27 2.66 15.59
CA ALA A 140 1.35 4.07 15.23
C ALA A 140 0.67 4.98 16.28
N PRO A 141 1.16 6.22 16.52
CA PRO A 141 0.51 7.17 17.39
C PRO A 141 -0.87 7.62 16.93
N ASP A 142 -1.08 7.90 15.64
CA ASP A 142 -2.42 8.21 15.14
C ASP A 142 -3.26 6.94 15.08
N GLN A 143 -4.38 6.95 15.79
CA GLN A 143 -5.37 5.87 15.78
C GLN A 143 -6.69 6.33 15.14
N THR A 144 -6.86 7.64 15.01
CA THR A 144 -8.09 8.27 14.52
C THR A 144 -8.24 8.18 13.00
N TYR A 145 -7.16 7.87 12.29
CA TYR A 145 -7.19 7.63 10.84
C TYR A 145 -8.27 6.59 10.44
N LEU A 146 -8.49 5.55 11.25
CA LEU A 146 -9.52 4.54 10.99
C LEU A 146 -10.94 5.08 10.96
N GLU A 147 -11.22 6.18 11.64
CA GLU A 147 -12.56 6.79 11.66
C GLU A 147 -13.01 7.23 10.27
N ARG A 148 -12.05 7.43 9.34
CA ARG A 148 -12.28 7.80 7.94
C ARG A 148 -12.48 6.58 7.04
N SER A 149 -12.24 5.37 7.55
CA SER A 149 -12.40 4.13 6.78
C SER A 149 -13.79 3.53 6.98
N ALA A 150 -14.34 2.92 5.93
CA ALA A 150 -15.65 2.27 6.00
C ALA A 150 -15.71 1.13 7.03
N SER A 151 -14.61 0.38 7.18
CA SER A 151 -14.51 -0.74 8.12
C SER A 151 -14.18 -0.31 9.55
N LYS A 152 -13.55 0.85 9.74
CA LYS A 152 -12.94 1.27 11.03
C LYS A 152 -11.95 0.24 11.60
N MET A 153 -11.32 -0.53 10.72
CA MET A 153 -10.39 -1.62 11.04
C MET A 153 -9.20 -1.58 10.08
N TRP A 154 -8.02 -1.94 10.56
CA TRP A 154 -6.79 -1.96 9.79
C TRP A 154 -6.73 -3.13 8.81
N ARG A 155 -6.09 -2.91 7.67
CA ARG A 155 -5.54 -3.97 6.83
C ARG A 155 -4.04 -4.06 7.09
N THR A 156 -3.54 -5.28 7.21
CA THR A 156 -2.10 -5.51 7.32
C THR A 156 -1.41 -5.14 6.01
N SER A 157 -0.47 -4.22 6.03
CA SER A 157 0.29 -3.88 4.82
C SER A 157 1.14 -5.08 4.37
N PRO A 158 1.18 -5.40 3.05
CA PRO A 158 2.15 -6.37 2.54
C PRO A 158 3.57 -5.86 2.80
N LEU A 159 4.49 -6.78 3.10
CA LEU A 159 5.88 -6.46 3.41
C LEU A 159 6.89 -6.57 2.26
N PRO A 160 6.64 -7.27 1.13
CA PRO A 160 7.61 -7.29 0.04
C PRO A 160 7.96 -5.89 -0.46
N GLY A 161 9.25 -5.56 -0.54
CA GLY A 161 9.74 -4.24 -0.96
C GLY A 161 9.60 -3.13 0.08
N LEU A 162 9.20 -3.42 1.33
CA LEU A 162 8.93 -2.39 2.35
C LEU A 162 10.12 -1.45 2.59
N TRP A 163 11.35 -1.94 2.44
CA TRP A 163 12.59 -1.21 2.67
C TRP A 163 12.78 -0.02 1.72
N MET A 164 11.98 0.08 0.65
CA MET A 164 11.95 1.23 -0.24
C MET A 164 11.01 2.36 0.21
N HIS A 165 10.16 2.12 1.21
CA HIS A 165 9.05 3.02 1.55
C HIS A 165 9.10 3.63 2.96
N PRO A 166 10.22 4.24 3.39
CA PRO A 166 10.19 5.12 4.56
C PRO A 166 9.51 6.46 4.20
N PRO A 167 8.87 7.15 5.18
CA PRO A 167 8.63 6.69 6.55
C PRO A 167 7.51 5.65 6.63
N TYR A 168 7.49 4.91 7.74
CA TYR A 168 6.60 3.79 8.02
C TYR A 168 5.42 4.20 8.91
N PHE A 169 4.45 3.28 9.00
CA PHE A 169 3.08 3.49 9.50
C PHE A 169 2.24 4.37 8.58
N HIS A 170 0.92 4.31 8.77
CA HIS A 170 -0.04 5.07 7.95
C HIS A 170 0.07 6.59 8.17
N ASP A 171 0.63 7.02 9.30
CA ASP A 171 0.86 8.42 9.67
C ASP A 171 2.31 8.88 9.44
N GLY A 172 3.19 7.99 8.96
CA GLY A 172 4.60 8.29 8.73
C GLY A 172 5.42 8.54 10.00
N SER A 173 4.92 8.15 11.18
CA SER A 173 5.56 8.45 12.47
C SER A 173 6.87 7.70 12.72
N ALA A 174 7.14 6.61 12.00
CA ALA A 174 8.39 5.85 12.14
C ALA A 174 9.32 6.10 10.94
N ALA A 175 10.41 6.85 11.14
CA ALA A 175 11.36 7.15 10.06
C ALA A 175 12.18 5.94 9.58
N THR A 176 12.33 4.90 10.41
CA THR A 176 13.22 3.75 10.15
C THR A 176 12.56 2.43 10.54
N LEU A 177 13.08 1.31 10.02
CA LEU A 177 12.62 -0.02 10.41
C LEU A 177 12.90 -0.35 11.88
N ALA A 178 14.03 0.12 12.40
CA ALA A 178 14.35 -0.01 13.81
C ALA A 178 13.29 0.67 14.69
N ALA A 179 12.77 1.83 14.28
CA ALA A 179 11.67 2.50 14.98
C ALA A 179 10.37 1.68 14.93
N VAL A 180 10.04 1.06 13.80
CA VAL A 180 8.87 0.16 13.68
C VAL A 180 8.99 -1.04 14.62
N VAL A 181 10.14 -1.73 14.58
CA VAL A 181 10.42 -2.89 15.44
C VAL A 181 10.36 -2.51 16.91
N THR A 182 10.94 -1.36 17.29
CA THR A 182 10.91 -0.86 18.68
C THR A 182 9.49 -0.54 19.14
N ALA A 183 8.68 0.08 18.27
CA ALA A 183 7.29 0.41 18.56
C ALA A 183 6.46 -0.85 18.81
N TYR A 184 6.59 -1.89 17.97
CA TYR A 184 5.89 -3.16 18.17
C TYR A 184 6.42 -3.98 19.34
N ASN A 185 7.74 -3.98 19.58
CA ASN A 185 8.33 -4.61 20.75
C ASN A 185 7.71 -4.07 22.05
N THR A 186 7.52 -2.75 22.12
CA THR A 186 6.83 -2.08 23.23
C THR A 186 5.34 -2.39 23.26
N LYS A 187 4.65 -2.19 22.13
CA LYS A 187 3.18 -2.34 22.03
C LYS A 187 2.70 -3.75 22.38
N LEU A 188 3.44 -4.77 21.96
CA LEU A 188 3.12 -6.18 22.16
C LEU A 188 3.85 -6.79 23.37
N ASN A 189 4.67 -6.03 24.09
CA ASN A 189 5.47 -6.48 25.23
C ASN A 189 6.31 -7.73 24.91
N LEU A 190 6.97 -7.74 23.75
CA LEU A 190 7.70 -8.92 23.25
C LEU A 190 9.01 -9.19 24.01
N ASN A 191 9.55 -8.18 24.71
CA ASN A 191 10.82 -8.24 25.43
C ASN A 191 12.00 -8.68 24.54
N LEU A 192 12.00 -8.28 23.27
CA LEU A 192 13.07 -8.58 22.33
C LEU A 192 14.37 -7.92 22.78
N SER A 193 15.47 -8.69 22.76
CA SER A 193 16.79 -8.14 23.02
C SER A 193 17.20 -7.14 21.93
N ALA A 194 18.23 -6.33 22.18
CA ALA A 194 18.77 -5.45 21.15
C ALA A 194 19.24 -6.23 19.91
N GLN A 195 19.75 -7.44 20.10
CA GLN A 195 20.19 -8.31 19.02
C GLN A 195 19.01 -8.85 18.22
N ASP A 196 17.95 -9.34 18.87
CA ASP A 196 16.75 -9.83 18.18
C ASP A 196 16.10 -8.75 17.33
N GLN A 197 16.06 -7.50 17.83
CA GLN A 197 15.54 -6.37 17.09
C GLN A 197 16.41 -6.04 15.87
N ALA A 198 17.73 -6.07 16.02
CA ALA A 198 18.66 -5.84 14.91
C ALA A 198 18.55 -6.94 13.83
N ASP A 199 18.48 -8.21 14.26
CA ASP A 199 18.30 -9.37 13.39
C ASP A 199 16.96 -9.28 12.64
N LEU A 200 15.87 -8.91 13.34
CA LEU A 200 14.56 -8.71 12.73
C LEU A 200 14.57 -7.56 11.70
N VAL A 201 15.27 -6.46 11.96
CA VAL A 201 15.42 -5.37 10.98
C VAL A 201 16.13 -5.87 9.72
N GLU A 202 17.19 -6.67 9.82
CA GLU A 202 17.88 -7.24 8.65
C GLU A 202 16.98 -8.22 7.89
N TYR A 203 16.14 -9.00 8.57
CA TYR A 203 15.15 -9.82 7.89
C TYR A 203 14.13 -8.96 7.12
N LEU A 204 13.58 -7.90 7.73
CA LEU A 204 12.63 -6.99 7.07
C LEU A 204 13.22 -6.29 5.84
N LYS A 205 14.52 -5.95 5.86
CA LYS A 205 15.24 -5.39 4.70
C LYS A 205 15.37 -6.37 3.53
N SER A 206 15.29 -7.68 3.81
CA SER A 206 15.42 -8.73 2.79
C SER A 206 14.13 -9.05 2.05
N LEU A 207 12.99 -8.50 2.51
CA LEU A 207 11.65 -8.75 1.96
C LEU A 207 11.33 -7.95 0.71
#